data_AF-A0A4P6YRJ9-F1
#
_entry.id   AF-A0A4P6YRJ9-F1
#
_cell.length_a   1.000
_cell.length_b   1.000
_cell.length_c   1.000
_cell.angle_alpha   90.00
_cell.angle_beta   90.00
_cell.angle_gamma   90.00
#
_symmetry.space_group_name_H-M   'P 1'
#
loop_
_entity.id
_entity.type
_entity.pdbx_description
1 polymer ?
#
loop_
_entity_poly.entity_id
_entity_poly.type
_entity_poly.pdbx_seq_one_letter_code
_entity_poly.pdbx_strand_id
1 'polypeptide(L)'
;MKKGLLVAMLSVVALGGMVATPQVDASTKYVQTSQKKVKKATYHAKKASGVIYRLGGSKKARTLKAKRVLKNYYHKKLTVTKTLNLKKGHKTTKYYYVSNLKGYVKTSVLKKGGPVAKYVTSSKKVAKKAYHAKLAQGTIYTFKGKQTGKTANMQLKTVAKLTNANNATRTYNVTKQLKVVEGTKTNKYYYVTTNNTKVKGYVKASYLTSGQYKRIIDVSEFQNTINWAQLKPTTRLAIIRMQHDAKSDTQSNNNVAQAKKYGIAFAQYKVVAFGSVADAKKEADDFAKGSDGTKMDPAAKFYAVDDEYRQQANASETAMLNAYYTQLRKYTKKPIVLFTFQSYVLDNKINYSKFSGAWIANYSANATLQTNGQPVDLWQFSESSTLGGVPTKVDESVLMSNKANQWF
;
A
#
# COMPACT_ATOMS: atom_id res chain seq x y z
N MET A 1 -29.07 -58.81 -24.73
CA MET A 1 -29.43 -58.77 -26.17
C MET A 1 -29.04 -57.38 -26.67
N LYS A 2 -27.97 -57.17 -27.43
CA LYS A 2 -27.73 -57.61 -28.81
C LYS A 2 -26.30 -58.14 -29.01
N LYS A 3 -26.21 -59.15 -29.85
CA LYS A 3 -25.03 -59.87 -30.36
C LYS A 3 -24.47 -59.18 -31.61
N GLY A 4 -23.22 -59.52 -31.96
CA GLY A 4 -22.63 -59.40 -33.30
C GLY A 4 -21.46 -58.40 -33.33
N LEU A 5 -20.28 -58.69 -33.87
CA LEU A 5 -19.84 -59.83 -34.68
C LEU A 5 -18.30 -59.91 -34.58
N LEU A 6 -17.79 -61.12 -34.41
CA LEU A 6 -16.37 -61.47 -34.52
C LEU A 6 -16.02 -61.54 -36.01
N VAL A 7 -14.94 -60.91 -36.45
CA VAL A 7 -14.25 -61.27 -37.69
C VAL A 7 -12.77 -61.44 -37.35
N ALA A 8 -12.33 -62.69 -37.40
CA ALA A 8 -10.92 -63.05 -37.49
C ALA A 8 -10.51 -63.03 -38.96
N MET A 9 -9.31 -62.56 -39.29
CA MET A 9 -8.46 -63.22 -40.28
C MET A 9 -7.01 -62.68 -40.27
N LEU A 10 -6.12 -63.67 -40.19
CA LEU A 10 -4.78 -63.81 -40.75
C LEU A 10 -3.61 -62.90 -40.31
N SER A 11 -2.75 -63.56 -39.54
CA SER A 11 -1.29 -63.49 -39.50
C SER A 11 -0.59 -63.08 -40.79
N VAL A 12 0.26 -62.05 -40.69
CA VAL A 12 1.49 -61.91 -41.48
C VAL A 12 2.66 -61.83 -40.51
N VAL A 13 3.50 -62.85 -40.56
CA VAL A 13 4.84 -62.84 -39.98
C VAL A 13 5.66 -61.82 -40.77
N ALA A 14 6.10 -60.76 -40.11
CA ALA A 14 7.18 -59.91 -40.60
C ALA A 14 8.29 -59.92 -39.54
N LEU A 15 9.31 -60.76 -39.80
CA LEU A 15 10.64 -60.56 -39.25
C LEU A 15 11.13 -59.16 -39.65
N GLY A 16 11.83 -58.50 -38.73
CA GLY A 16 12.74 -57.41 -39.08
C GLY A 16 12.51 -56.14 -38.28
N GLY A 17 13.41 -55.90 -37.34
CA GLY A 17 13.51 -54.60 -36.69
C GLY A 17 13.93 -54.70 -35.24
N MET A 18 15.15 -55.18 -34.98
CA MET A 18 15.88 -54.71 -33.79
C MET A 18 15.83 -53.19 -33.83
N VAL A 19 15.04 -52.57 -32.95
CA VAL A 19 15.19 -51.14 -32.67
C VAL A 19 16.55 -51.02 -32.00
N ALA A 20 17.54 -50.68 -32.81
CA ALA A 20 18.84 -50.24 -32.35
C ALA A 20 18.60 -49.10 -31.37
N THR A 21 18.69 -49.37 -30.07
CA THR A 21 18.95 -48.32 -29.10
C THR A 21 20.30 -47.74 -29.49
N PRO A 22 20.38 -46.45 -29.83
CA PRO A 22 21.62 -45.88 -30.32
C PRO A 22 22.63 -45.89 -29.16
N GLN A 23 23.66 -46.71 -29.31
CA GLN A 23 24.93 -46.48 -28.64
C GLN A 23 25.44 -45.11 -29.12
N VAL A 24 25.28 -44.08 -28.30
CA VAL A 24 25.96 -42.80 -28.51
C VAL A 24 26.98 -42.62 -27.40
N ASP A 25 28.10 -43.30 -27.59
CA ASP A 25 29.32 -42.97 -26.91
C ASP A 25 29.96 -41.77 -27.63
N ALA A 26 29.80 -40.58 -27.07
CA ALA A 26 30.69 -39.45 -27.34
C ALA A 26 30.61 -38.49 -26.15
N SER A 27 31.53 -38.65 -25.21
CA SER A 27 31.78 -37.59 -24.25
C SER A 27 32.11 -36.33 -25.05
N THR A 28 31.22 -35.34 -25.08
CA THR A 28 31.50 -34.08 -25.78
C THR A 28 32.63 -33.39 -25.03
N LYS A 29 33.83 -33.38 -25.64
CA LYS A 29 35.04 -32.81 -25.06
C LYS A 29 35.00 -31.29 -25.24
N TYR A 30 35.24 -30.56 -24.15
CA TYR A 30 35.33 -29.09 -24.10
C TYR A 30 36.72 -28.67 -23.62
N VAL A 31 37.20 -27.54 -24.11
CA VAL A 31 38.39 -26.89 -23.54
C VAL A 31 37.95 -25.92 -22.45
N GLN A 32 38.50 -26.06 -21.23
CA GLN A 32 38.29 -25.10 -20.16
C GLN A 32 39.20 -23.89 -20.36
N THR A 33 38.61 -22.75 -20.75
CA THR A 33 39.36 -21.50 -20.99
C THR A 33 39.53 -20.66 -19.72
N SER A 34 38.62 -20.79 -18.75
CA SER A 34 38.80 -20.16 -17.44
C SER A 34 37.93 -20.80 -16.37
N GLN A 35 38.38 -20.69 -15.12
CA GLN A 35 37.55 -20.97 -13.94
C GLN A 35 37.98 -20.02 -12.81
N LYS A 36 37.04 -19.23 -12.28
CA LYS A 36 37.33 -18.23 -11.26
C LYS A 36 36.43 -18.45 -10.05
N LYS A 37 37.00 -18.39 -8.83
CA LYS A 37 36.20 -18.21 -7.61
C LYS A 37 35.57 -16.81 -7.68
N VAL A 38 34.32 -16.69 -7.26
CA VAL A 38 33.62 -15.40 -7.20
C VAL A 38 33.01 -15.21 -5.82
N LYS A 39 32.78 -13.96 -5.43
CA LYS A 39 32.03 -13.64 -4.20
C LYS A 39 30.68 -14.37 -4.22
N LYS A 40 30.34 -15.00 -3.09
CA LYS A 40 29.06 -15.70 -2.91
C LYS A 40 27.91 -14.77 -3.28
N ALA A 41 27.09 -15.17 -4.24
CA ALA A 41 25.96 -14.38 -4.71
C ALA A 41 24.72 -15.25 -4.89
N THR A 42 23.56 -14.66 -4.62
CA THR A 42 22.26 -15.33 -4.72
C THR A 42 21.67 -15.18 -6.13
N TYR A 43 21.14 -16.26 -6.66
CA TYR A 43 20.47 -16.37 -7.95
C TYR A 43 19.16 -17.16 -7.81
N HIS A 44 18.29 -17.04 -8.81
CA HIS A 44 17.15 -17.92 -9.06
C HIS A 44 17.14 -18.35 -10.54
N ALA A 45 16.34 -19.34 -10.88
CA ALA A 45 16.23 -19.83 -12.25
C ALA A 45 15.19 -19.03 -13.05
N LYS A 46 15.52 -18.68 -14.30
CA LYS A 46 14.65 -17.91 -15.21
C LYS A 46 13.51 -18.73 -15.80
N LYS A 47 13.73 -20.04 -16.00
CA LYS A 47 12.78 -20.97 -16.62
C LYS A 47 12.96 -22.39 -16.09
N ALA A 48 11.94 -23.23 -16.24
CA ALA A 48 11.91 -24.61 -15.75
C ALA A 48 12.80 -25.61 -16.53
N SER A 49 13.50 -25.17 -17.58
CA SER A 49 14.24 -26.04 -18.51
C SER A 49 15.76 -26.07 -18.33
N GLY A 50 16.28 -25.67 -17.16
CA GLY A 50 17.71 -25.74 -16.87
C GLY A 50 18.22 -27.16 -16.58
N VAL A 51 19.48 -27.45 -16.89
CA VAL A 51 20.16 -28.70 -16.51
C VAL A 51 21.31 -28.39 -15.55
N ILE A 52 21.47 -29.25 -14.54
CA ILE A 52 22.61 -29.22 -13.62
C ILE A 52 23.63 -30.23 -14.15
N TYR A 53 24.86 -29.80 -14.38
CA TYR A 53 25.94 -30.64 -14.91
C TYR A 53 26.98 -30.96 -13.84
N ARG A 54 27.58 -32.15 -13.94
CA ARG A 54 28.86 -32.48 -13.30
C ARG A 54 29.98 -32.27 -14.33
N LEU A 55 31.10 -31.73 -13.88
CA LEU A 55 32.29 -31.52 -14.71
C LEU A 55 33.27 -32.67 -14.44
N GLY A 56 33.72 -33.37 -15.49
CA GLY A 56 34.77 -34.39 -15.44
C GLY A 56 35.88 -34.11 -16.46
N GLY A 57 36.84 -35.03 -16.57
CA GLY A 57 37.96 -34.95 -17.53
C GLY A 57 39.02 -33.90 -17.17
N SER A 58 40.07 -33.79 -17.99
CA SER A 58 41.15 -32.82 -17.81
C SER A 58 40.76 -31.41 -18.31
N LYS A 59 41.54 -30.37 -17.99
CA LYS A 59 41.25 -29.00 -18.47
C LYS A 59 41.21 -28.88 -20.00
N LYS A 60 42.00 -29.70 -20.72
CA LYS A 60 42.04 -29.73 -22.19
C LYS A 60 40.90 -30.55 -22.80
N ALA A 61 40.30 -31.47 -22.04
CA ALA A 61 39.24 -32.37 -22.49
C ALA A 61 38.17 -32.57 -21.40
N ARG A 62 37.48 -31.49 -21.03
CA ARG A 62 36.39 -31.51 -20.05
C ARG A 62 35.16 -32.21 -20.61
N THR A 63 34.45 -32.94 -19.75
CA THR A 63 33.16 -33.55 -20.07
C THR A 63 32.07 -32.95 -19.17
N LEU A 64 30.91 -32.68 -19.76
CA LEU A 64 29.71 -32.24 -19.03
C LEU A 64 28.70 -33.37 -18.98
N LYS A 65 28.59 -34.05 -17.83
CA LYS A 65 27.57 -35.08 -17.60
C LYS A 65 26.34 -34.45 -16.99
N ALA A 66 25.18 -34.60 -17.63
CA ALA A 66 23.91 -34.15 -17.06
C ALA A 66 23.63 -34.90 -15.75
N LYS A 67 23.43 -34.16 -14.65
CA LYS A 67 23.15 -34.73 -13.32
C LYS A 67 21.65 -34.92 -13.12
N ARG A 68 20.88 -33.86 -13.40
CA ARG A 68 19.41 -33.79 -13.32
C ARG A 68 18.91 -32.44 -13.82
N VAL A 69 17.61 -32.35 -14.07
CA VAL A 69 16.91 -31.10 -14.40
C VAL A 69 16.82 -30.17 -13.18
N LEU A 70 16.90 -28.86 -13.43
CA LEU A 70 16.75 -27.79 -12.46
C LEU A 70 15.25 -27.58 -12.12
N LYS A 71 14.75 -28.34 -11.13
CA LYS A 71 13.37 -28.23 -10.62
C LYS A 71 13.16 -27.02 -9.68
N ASN A 72 11.90 -26.58 -9.53
CA ASN A 72 11.42 -25.52 -8.62
C ASN A 72 12.04 -24.13 -8.88
N TYR A 73 12.02 -23.73 -10.15
CA TYR A 73 12.77 -22.61 -10.69
C TYR A 73 12.50 -21.24 -10.05
N TYR A 74 11.30 -21.01 -9.51
CA TYR A 74 10.95 -19.77 -8.81
C TYR A 74 11.18 -19.79 -7.29
N HIS A 75 11.26 -20.98 -6.66
CA HIS A 75 11.25 -21.16 -5.21
C HIS A 75 12.65 -21.26 -4.60
N LYS A 76 13.60 -21.78 -5.37
CA LYS A 76 14.93 -22.12 -4.84
C LYS A 76 15.87 -20.92 -4.86
N LYS A 77 16.46 -20.64 -3.71
CA LYS A 77 17.67 -19.82 -3.59
C LYS A 77 18.84 -20.62 -4.17
N LEU A 78 19.56 -20.07 -5.14
CA LEU A 78 20.73 -20.70 -5.76
C LEU A 78 21.99 -19.89 -5.41
N THR A 79 22.99 -20.53 -4.82
CA THR A 79 24.21 -19.83 -4.37
C THR A 79 25.37 -20.09 -5.32
N VAL A 80 25.73 -19.07 -6.10
CA VAL A 80 26.85 -19.12 -7.05
C VAL A 80 28.15 -18.78 -6.34
N THR A 81 29.19 -19.59 -6.59
CA THR A 81 30.52 -19.40 -5.98
C THR A 81 31.68 -19.48 -6.97
N LYS A 82 31.44 -19.95 -8.19
CA LYS A 82 32.46 -20.00 -9.26
C LYS A 82 31.85 -19.70 -10.63
N THR A 83 32.66 -19.16 -11.52
CA THR A 83 32.40 -19.09 -12.97
C THR A 83 33.31 -20.07 -13.71
N LEU A 84 32.82 -20.59 -14.84
CA LEU A 84 33.54 -21.50 -15.72
C LEU A 84 33.20 -21.15 -17.17
N ASN A 85 34.22 -20.98 -18.02
CA ASN A 85 34.04 -20.87 -19.47
C ASN A 85 34.53 -22.16 -20.12
N LEU A 86 33.68 -22.75 -20.96
CA LEU A 86 33.99 -23.95 -21.75
C LEU A 86 33.85 -23.61 -23.24
N LYS A 87 34.87 -23.94 -24.03
CA LYS A 87 34.93 -23.72 -25.48
C LYS A 87 34.74 -25.05 -26.21
N LYS A 88 33.91 -25.05 -27.26
CA LYS A 88 33.73 -26.16 -28.22
C LYS A 88 33.72 -25.55 -29.63
N GLY A 89 34.72 -25.89 -30.44
CA GLY A 89 34.99 -25.15 -31.68
C GLY A 89 35.17 -23.65 -31.39
N HIS A 90 34.46 -22.79 -32.13
CA HIS A 90 34.49 -21.34 -31.94
C HIS A 90 33.57 -20.82 -30.81
N LYS A 91 32.68 -21.67 -30.29
CA LYS A 91 31.65 -21.25 -29.31
C LYS A 91 32.14 -21.40 -27.87
N THR A 92 32.11 -20.30 -27.12
CA THR A 92 32.37 -20.31 -25.66
C THR A 92 31.06 -20.19 -24.89
N THR A 93 30.81 -21.12 -23.96
CA THR A 93 29.64 -21.09 -23.07
C THR A 93 30.07 -20.87 -21.63
N LYS A 94 29.41 -19.93 -20.96
CA LYS A 94 29.63 -19.63 -19.54
C LYS A 94 28.70 -20.45 -18.64
N TYR A 95 29.27 -20.96 -17.56
CA TYR A 95 28.57 -21.70 -16.51
C TYR A 95 28.84 -21.07 -15.14
N TYR A 96 27.84 -21.15 -14.26
CA TYR A 96 27.98 -20.89 -12.84
C TYR A 96 28.05 -22.20 -12.07
N TYR A 97 28.99 -22.31 -11.14
CA TYR A 97 28.93 -23.37 -10.12
C TYR A 97 27.96 -22.95 -9.02
N VAL A 98 26.89 -23.74 -8.86
CA VAL A 98 25.84 -23.53 -7.86
C VAL A 98 26.09 -24.47 -6.68
N SER A 99 26.65 -23.93 -5.61
CA SER A 99 27.17 -24.68 -4.45
C SER A 99 26.12 -25.57 -3.78
N ASN A 100 24.92 -25.05 -3.52
CA ASN A 100 23.82 -25.80 -2.90
C ASN A 100 23.18 -26.84 -3.83
N LEU A 101 23.49 -26.85 -5.12
CA LEU A 101 23.14 -27.93 -6.06
C LEU A 101 24.30 -28.90 -6.32
N LYS A 102 25.51 -28.54 -5.88
CA LYS A 102 26.77 -29.25 -6.14
C LYS A 102 26.91 -29.56 -7.64
N GLY A 103 26.85 -28.53 -8.50
CA GLY A 103 26.93 -28.67 -9.95
C GLY A 103 26.98 -27.36 -10.73
N TYR A 104 27.28 -27.46 -12.03
CA TYR A 104 27.37 -26.33 -12.96
C TYR A 104 26.04 -26.12 -13.70
N VAL A 105 25.66 -24.87 -13.90
CA VAL A 105 24.43 -24.46 -14.59
C VAL A 105 24.77 -23.36 -15.59
N LYS A 106 24.21 -23.40 -16.80
CA LYS A 106 24.42 -22.35 -17.82
C LYS A 106 24.02 -20.99 -17.25
N THR A 107 24.81 -19.94 -17.47
CA THR A 107 24.48 -18.61 -16.94
C THR A 107 23.17 -18.05 -17.52
N SER A 108 22.84 -18.42 -18.76
CA SER A 108 21.62 -17.99 -19.45
C SER A 108 20.33 -18.44 -18.76
N VAL A 109 20.36 -19.49 -17.94
CA VAL A 109 19.18 -19.96 -17.21
C VAL A 109 19.05 -19.39 -15.80
N LEU A 110 20.03 -18.61 -15.32
CA LEU A 110 20.03 -18.01 -13.99
C LEU A 110 19.90 -16.48 -14.07
N LYS A 111 19.18 -15.89 -13.10
CA LYS A 111 19.12 -14.44 -12.88
C LYS A 111 19.61 -14.15 -11.47
N LYS A 112 20.43 -13.11 -11.33
CA LYS A 112 20.94 -12.66 -10.03
C LYS A 112 19.75 -12.14 -9.19
N GLY A 113 19.72 -12.48 -7.90
CA GLY A 113 18.62 -12.16 -6.98
C GLY A 113 17.99 -13.41 -6.34
N GLY A 114 17.24 -13.21 -5.25
CA GLY A 114 16.56 -14.28 -4.51
C GLY A 114 15.40 -14.93 -5.27
N PRO A 115 14.73 -15.93 -4.66
CA PRO A 115 13.47 -16.49 -5.16
C PRO A 115 12.45 -15.42 -5.50
N VAL A 116 11.61 -15.70 -6.49
CA VAL A 116 10.56 -14.77 -6.99
C VAL A 116 9.16 -15.39 -6.94
N ALA A 117 9.04 -16.64 -6.53
CA ALA A 117 7.76 -17.34 -6.46
C ALA A 117 6.76 -16.62 -5.56
N LYS A 118 5.51 -16.57 -5.99
CA LYS A 118 4.39 -16.23 -5.12
C LYS A 118 3.51 -17.46 -4.91
N TYR A 119 3.25 -17.84 -3.67
CA TYR A 119 2.43 -19.02 -3.37
C TYR A 119 1.87 -18.99 -1.94
N VAL A 120 0.74 -19.66 -1.76
CA VAL A 120 0.07 -19.84 -0.46
C VAL A 120 0.70 -21.02 0.26
N THR A 121 1.11 -20.80 1.52
CA THR A 121 1.65 -21.86 2.40
C THR A 121 0.66 -22.27 3.48
N SER A 122 -0.30 -21.42 3.80
CA SER A 122 -1.34 -21.70 4.80
C SER A 122 -2.61 -20.94 4.46
N SER A 123 -3.75 -21.58 4.75
CA SER A 123 -5.09 -21.03 4.55
C SER A 123 -5.97 -21.40 5.75
N LYS A 124 -6.59 -20.41 6.38
CA LYS A 124 -7.47 -20.59 7.54
C LYS A 124 -8.75 -19.78 7.37
N LYS A 125 -9.92 -20.40 7.56
CA LYS A 125 -11.19 -19.69 7.74
C LYS A 125 -11.18 -19.00 9.10
N VAL A 126 -11.70 -17.78 9.17
CA VAL A 126 -11.79 -17.01 10.42
C VAL A 126 -13.22 -16.52 10.61
N ALA A 127 -13.62 -16.29 11.86
CA ALA A 127 -14.90 -15.66 12.16
C ALA A 127 -14.99 -14.31 11.44
N LYS A 128 -16.19 -13.99 10.94
CA LYS A 128 -16.45 -12.73 10.24
C LYS A 128 -16.16 -11.57 11.18
N LYS A 129 -15.19 -10.73 10.82
CA LYS A 129 -14.82 -9.54 11.61
C LYS A 129 -14.64 -8.33 10.70
N ALA A 130 -15.07 -7.17 11.18
CA ALA A 130 -14.92 -5.89 10.48
C ALA A 130 -13.48 -5.38 10.56
N TYR A 131 -13.01 -4.83 9.46
CA TYR A 131 -11.74 -4.13 9.31
C TYR A 131 -11.96 -2.88 8.46
N HIS A 132 -11.05 -1.92 8.54
CA HIS A 132 -10.98 -0.77 7.65
C HIS A 132 -9.54 -0.55 7.19
N ALA A 133 -9.35 0.24 6.13
CA ALA A 133 -8.01 0.53 5.64
C ALA A 133 -7.28 1.47 6.60
N LYS A 134 -6.03 1.15 6.96
CA LYS A 134 -5.23 1.97 7.88
C LYS A 134 -5.00 3.37 7.32
N LEU A 135 -4.73 3.45 6.02
CA LEU A 135 -4.65 4.64 5.18
C LEU A 135 -5.39 4.33 3.88
N ALA A 136 -5.66 5.33 3.04
CA ALA A 136 -6.15 5.14 1.67
C ALA A 136 -5.07 4.53 0.73
N GLN A 137 -4.34 3.52 1.22
CA GLN A 137 -3.21 2.88 0.56
C GLN A 137 -3.38 1.37 0.65
N GLY A 138 -3.34 0.71 -0.49
CA GLY A 138 -3.44 -0.74 -0.58
C GLY A 138 -4.17 -1.18 -1.83
N THR A 139 -4.13 -2.48 -2.09
CA THR A 139 -4.78 -3.05 -3.27
C THR A 139 -5.37 -4.41 -2.91
N ILE A 140 -6.60 -4.61 -3.36
CA ILE A 140 -7.34 -5.86 -3.27
C ILE A 140 -7.03 -6.63 -4.54
N TYR A 141 -6.64 -7.89 -4.39
CA TYR A 141 -6.19 -8.75 -5.47
C TYR A 141 -7.08 -9.98 -5.62
N THR A 142 -7.17 -10.48 -6.84
CA THR A 142 -7.45 -11.89 -7.12
C THR A 142 -6.14 -12.61 -7.43
N PHE A 143 -6.09 -13.91 -7.17
CA PHE A 143 -4.92 -14.72 -7.48
C PHE A 143 -5.18 -15.53 -8.76
N LYS A 144 -4.25 -15.48 -9.71
CA LYS A 144 -4.27 -16.24 -10.96
C LYS A 144 -3.17 -17.31 -10.97
N GLY A 145 -3.44 -18.45 -11.60
CA GLY A 145 -2.49 -19.55 -11.70
C GLY A 145 -2.40 -20.40 -10.43
N LYS A 146 -1.41 -21.32 -10.40
CA LYS A 146 -1.27 -22.30 -9.33
C LYS A 146 -0.82 -21.65 -8.02
N GLN A 147 -1.65 -21.75 -6.98
CA GLN A 147 -1.44 -21.08 -5.69
C GLN A 147 -0.65 -21.92 -4.68
N THR A 148 -0.72 -23.25 -4.73
CA THR A 148 -0.11 -24.14 -3.73
C THR A 148 0.75 -25.24 -4.37
N GLY A 149 1.65 -25.80 -3.57
CA GLY A 149 2.54 -26.90 -3.98
C GLY A 149 3.85 -26.47 -4.64
N LYS A 150 4.68 -27.46 -4.96
CA LYS A 150 6.11 -27.29 -5.35
C LYS A 150 6.32 -26.49 -6.65
N THR A 151 5.29 -26.36 -7.48
CA THR A 151 5.32 -25.64 -8.76
C THR A 151 4.49 -24.36 -8.75
N ALA A 152 3.92 -23.97 -7.60
CA ALA A 152 3.09 -22.77 -7.51
C ALA A 152 3.86 -21.50 -7.86
N ASN A 153 3.25 -20.64 -8.65
CA ASN A 153 3.74 -19.30 -8.89
C ASN A 153 2.57 -18.44 -9.35
N MET A 154 1.76 -18.03 -8.38
CA MET A 154 0.55 -17.28 -8.65
C MET A 154 0.86 -15.82 -9.02
N GLN A 155 0.00 -15.23 -9.84
CA GLN A 155 0.02 -13.81 -10.15
C GLN A 155 -1.05 -13.09 -9.34
N LEU A 156 -0.76 -11.87 -8.93
CA LEU A 156 -1.72 -10.99 -8.26
C LEU A 156 -2.35 -10.10 -9.32
N LYS A 157 -3.65 -10.23 -9.56
CA LYS A 157 -4.41 -9.33 -10.44
C LYS A 157 -5.17 -8.33 -9.57
N THR A 158 -4.95 -7.05 -9.79
CA THR A 158 -5.68 -5.97 -9.10
C THR A 158 -7.18 -6.08 -9.39
N VAL A 159 -7.98 -5.97 -8.32
CA VAL A 159 -9.44 -5.86 -8.36
C VAL A 159 -9.86 -4.43 -8.09
N ALA A 160 -9.37 -3.87 -6.98
CA ALA A 160 -9.70 -2.52 -6.53
C ALA A 160 -8.58 -1.96 -5.65
N LYS A 161 -8.55 -0.64 -5.48
CA LYS A 161 -7.76 0.01 -4.44
C LYS A 161 -8.53 0.00 -3.12
N LEU A 162 -7.80 -0.02 -2.00
CA LEU A 162 -8.41 0.33 -0.72
C LEU A 162 -8.74 1.82 -0.75
N THR A 163 -9.88 2.19 -0.18
CA THR A 163 -10.27 3.58 0.01
C THR A 163 -10.97 3.75 1.35
N ASN A 164 -10.82 4.93 1.94
CA ASN A 164 -11.57 5.40 3.09
C ASN A 164 -12.59 6.49 2.71
N ALA A 165 -12.50 7.03 1.48
CA ALA A 165 -13.30 8.15 0.97
C ALA A 165 -14.58 7.69 0.23
N ASN A 166 -15.02 6.45 0.46
CA ASN A 166 -16.26 5.94 -0.13
C ASN A 166 -17.02 5.08 0.89
N ASN A 167 -18.23 5.53 1.20
CA ASN A 167 -19.10 4.95 2.23
C ASN A 167 -19.36 3.46 2.02
N ALA A 168 -19.49 3.04 0.76
CA ALA A 168 -19.83 1.68 0.40
C ALA A 168 -18.64 0.71 0.52
N THR A 169 -17.41 1.23 0.60
CA THR A 169 -16.18 0.42 0.51
C THR A 169 -15.19 0.64 1.65
N ARG A 170 -15.44 1.53 2.62
CA ARG A 170 -14.50 1.79 3.73
C ARG A 170 -14.48 0.77 4.88
N THR A 171 -15.53 -0.04 5.03
CA THR A 171 -15.53 -1.22 5.91
C THR A 171 -15.44 -2.51 5.10
N TYR A 172 -14.55 -3.40 5.52
CA TYR A 172 -14.30 -4.71 4.94
C TYR A 172 -14.57 -5.82 5.95
N ASN A 173 -15.37 -6.80 5.55
CA ASN A 173 -15.57 -8.04 6.32
C ASN A 173 -14.49 -9.04 5.96
N VAL A 174 -13.73 -9.51 6.95
CA VAL A 174 -12.71 -10.54 6.79
C VAL A 174 -13.26 -11.91 7.18
N THR A 175 -13.10 -12.90 6.31
CA THR A 175 -13.59 -14.29 6.53
C THR A 175 -12.53 -15.37 6.34
N LYS A 176 -11.37 -15.01 5.77
CA LYS A 176 -10.26 -15.94 5.54
C LYS A 176 -8.92 -15.25 5.71
N GLN A 177 -7.95 -15.98 6.23
CA GLN A 177 -6.55 -15.56 6.34
C GLN A 177 -5.65 -16.52 5.56
N LEU A 178 -4.67 -15.98 4.84
CA LEU A 178 -3.63 -16.72 4.16
C LEU A 178 -2.23 -16.32 4.66
N LYS A 179 -1.29 -17.27 4.67
CA LYS A 179 0.15 -16.97 4.61
C LYS A 179 0.61 -17.13 3.17
N VAL A 180 1.17 -16.08 2.60
CA VAL A 180 1.62 -16.00 1.21
C VAL A 180 3.11 -15.70 1.19
N VAL A 181 3.89 -16.59 0.59
CA VAL A 181 5.29 -16.31 0.26
C VAL A 181 5.30 -15.43 -0.99
N GLU A 182 6.06 -14.35 -0.96
CA GLU A 182 6.35 -13.45 -2.08
C GLU A 182 7.86 -13.27 -2.20
N GLY A 183 8.48 -14.12 -3.02
CA GLY A 183 9.93 -14.21 -3.15
C GLY A 183 10.58 -14.68 -1.85
N THR A 184 11.22 -13.76 -1.14
CA THR A 184 11.89 -14.03 0.14
C THR A 184 11.06 -13.66 1.37
N LYS A 185 9.95 -12.94 1.19
CA LYS A 185 9.10 -12.47 2.29
C LYS A 185 7.88 -13.39 2.43
N THR A 186 7.38 -13.54 3.65
CA THR A 186 6.08 -14.14 3.90
C THR A 186 5.14 -13.07 4.43
N ASN A 187 4.04 -12.85 3.74
CA ASN A 187 3.03 -11.86 4.06
C ASN A 187 1.71 -12.54 4.45
N LYS A 188 1.02 -11.95 5.42
CA LYS A 188 -0.35 -12.36 5.76
C LYS A 188 -1.32 -11.62 4.82
N TYR A 189 -2.27 -12.36 4.25
CA TYR A 189 -3.37 -11.79 3.46
C TYR A 189 -4.71 -12.10 4.13
N TYR A 190 -5.64 -11.16 4.05
CA TYR A 190 -7.04 -11.37 4.40
C TYR A 190 -7.88 -11.41 3.14
N TYR A 191 -8.83 -12.35 3.09
CA TYR A 191 -9.94 -12.25 2.15
C TYR A 191 -10.97 -11.30 2.70
N VAL A 192 -11.30 -10.27 1.93
CA VAL A 192 -12.23 -9.19 2.28
C VAL A 192 -13.43 -9.16 1.36
N THR A 193 -14.57 -8.74 1.90
CA THR A 193 -15.77 -8.34 1.15
C THR A 193 -16.29 -7.01 1.70
N THR A 194 -16.65 -6.06 0.84
CA THR A 194 -17.33 -4.82 1.26
C THR A 194 -18.75 -5.11 1.75
N ASN A 195 -19.34 -4.17 2.49
CA ASN A 195 -20.70 -4.33 3.04
C ASN A 195 -21.76 -4.53 1.94
N ASN A 196 -21.64 -3.83 0.81
CA ASN A 196 -22.50 -4.03 -0.36
C ASN A 196 -22.08 -5.23 -1.25
N THR A 197 -21.07 -5.99 -0.85
CA THR A 197 -20.48 -7.15 -1.55
C THR A 197 -19.90 -6.90 -2.95
N LYS A 198 -19.91 -5.66 -3.45
CA LYS A 198 -19.41 -5.30 -4.79
C LYS A 198 -17.91 -5.52 -4.96
N VAL A 199 -17.12 -5.37 -3.89
CA VAL A 199 -15.68 -5.58 -3.92
C VAL A 199 -15.29 -6.75 -3.02
N LYS A 200 -14.61 -7.75 -3.61
CA LYS A 200 -14.10 -8.92 -2.91
C LYS A 200 -12.74 -9.38 -3.41
N GLY A 201 -11.88 -9.86 -2.52
CA GLY A 201 -10.55 -10.37 -2.89
C GLY A 201 -9.60 -10.43 -1.71
N TYR A 202 -8.31 -10.55 -2.00
CA TYR A 202 -7.25 -10.67 -1.01
C TYR A 202 -6.45 -9.38 -0.88
N VAL A 203 -6.23 -8.94 0.36
CA VAL A 203 -5.43 -7.76 0.67
C VAL A 203 -4.40 -8.11 1.74
N LYS A 204 -3.20 -7.50 1.70
CA LYS A 204 -2.21 -7.69 2.76
C LYS A 204 -2.78 -7.18 4.08
N ALA A 205 -2.68 -8.01 5.12
CA ALA A 205 -3.18 -7.68 6.45
C ALA A 205 -2.54 -6.40 7.04
N SER A 206 -1.32 -6.05 6.60
CA SER A 206 -0.61 -4.84 7.02
C SER A 206 -1.28 -3.52 6.60
N TYR A 207 -2.21 -3.57 5.63
CA TYR A 207 -2.97 -2.39 5.20
C TYR A 207 -4.29 -2.21 5.94
N LEU A 208 -4.66 -3.14 6.83
CA LEU A 208 -5.95 -3.14 7.51
C LEU A 208 -5.80 -2.98 9.02
N THR A 209 -6.73 -2.23 9.60
CA THR A 209 -6.93 -2.11 11.05
C THR A 209 -8.23 -2.80 11.41
N SER A 210 -8.23 -3.52 12.53
CA SER A 210 -9.43 -4.22 13.03
C SER A 210 -10.48 -3.21 13.51
N GLY A 211 -11.75 -3.51 13.26
CA GLY A 211 -12.89 -2.68 13.65
C GLY A 211 -13.55 -1.98 12.46
N GLN A 212 -14.76 -1.47 12.71
CA GLN A 212 -15.48 -0.62 11.76
C GLN A 212 -14.68 0.66 11.47
N TYR A 213 -14.83 1.20 10.26
CA TYR A 213 -14.31 2.54 9.98
C TYR A 213 -15.05 3.57 10.85
N LYS A 214 -14.28 4.47 11.47
CA LYS A 214 -14.80 5.63 12.19
C LYS A 214 -14.37 6.90 11.47
N ARG A 215 -15.31 7.81 11.30
CA ARG A 215 -15.22 9.02 10.50
C ARG A 215 -14.44 10.13 11.19
N ILE A 216 -13.83 10.97 10.38
CA ILE A 216 -13.31 12.27 10.79
C ILE A 216 -14.25 13.28 10.15
N ILE A 217 -14.93 14.05 10.98
CA ILE A 217 -15.86 15.09 10.52
C ILE A 217 -15.35 16.43 10.99
N ASP A 218 -15.74 17.47 10.28
CA ASP A 218 -15.60 18.85 10.73
C ASP A 218 -16.97 19.51 10.79
N VAL A 219 -17.17 20.32 11.84
CA VAL A 219 -18.48 20.83 12.24
C VAL A 219 -18.39 22.27 12.73
N SER A 220 -19.46 23.00 12.50
CA SER A 220 -19.67 24.40 12.87
C SER A 220 -21.11 24.60 13.33
N GLU A 221 -21.54 25.84 13.47
CA GLU A 221 -22.94 26.18 13.67
C GLU A 221 -23.89 25.65 12.57
N PHE A 222 -23.38 25.43 11.36
CA PHE A 222 -24.18 24.93 10.23
C PHE A 222 -24.67 23.48 10.39
N GLN A 223 -24.15 22.76 11.38
CA GLN A 223 -24.65 21.43 11.74
C GLN A 223 -25.79 21.45 12.76
N ASN A 224 -26.27 22.64 13.17
CA ASN A 224 -27.33 22.84 14.14
C ASN A 224 -27.08 22.04 15.44
N THR A 225 -28.14 21.53 16.08
CA THR A 225 -28.02 20.68 17.27
C THR A 225 -27.68 19.24 16.88
N ILE A 226 -26.44 18.85 17.16
CA ILE A 226 -25.93 17.50 16.90
C ILE A 226 -26.30 16.54 18.05
N ASN A 227 -26.77 15.34 17.70
CA ASN A 227 -26.91 14.22 18.64
C ASN A 227 -25.59 13.46 18.79
N TRP A 228 -24.76 13.93 19.72
CA TRP A 228 -23.42 13.39 19.99
C TRP A 228 -23.42 11.93 20.52
N ALA A 229 -24.48 11.51 21.20
CA ALA A 229 -24.64 10.11 21.65
C ALA A 229 -24.70 9.16 20.45
N GLN A 230 -25.44 9.55 19.41
CA GLN A 230 -25.58 8.78 18.17
C GLN A 230 -24.30 8.84 17.31
N LEU A 231 -23.53 9.92 17.39
CA LEU A 231 -22.24 10.05 16.68
C LEU A 231 -21.14 9.16 17.24
N LYS A 232 -21.05 9.03 18.57
CA LYS A 232 -19.98 8.31 19.29
C LYS A 232 -19.54 6.97 18.66
N PRO A 233 -20.42 6.03 18.26
CA PRO A 233 -19.99 4.77 17.68
C PRO A 233 -19.29 4.91 16.32
N THR A 234 -19.57 5.98 15.57
CA THR A 234 -19.17 6.12 14.16
C THR A 234 -18.14 7.22 13.91
N THR A 235 -17.88 8.09 14.89
CA THR A 235 -16.92 9.20 14.76
C THR A 235 -15.69 8.94 15.63
N ARG A 236 -14.49 9.17 15.07
CA ARG A 236 -13.22 9.11 15.82
C ARG A 236 -12.61 10.46 16.09
N LEU A 237 -12.95 11.47 15.30
CA LEU A 237 -12.49 12.85 15.47
C LEU A 237 -13.57 13.80 14.96
N ALA A 238 -13.88 14.84 15.73
CA ALA A 238 -14.63 16.01 15.28
C ALA A 238 -13.70 17.25 15.26
N ILE A 239 -13.57 17.93 14.14
CA ILE A 239 -12.79 19.18 14.02
C ILE A 239 -13.79 20.34 14.12
N ILE A 240 -13.76 21.10 15.20
CA ILE A 240 -14.84 22.02 15.58
C ILE A 240 -14.44 23.46 15.25
N ARG A 241 -15.28 24.20 14.53
CA ARG A 241 -15.06 25.62 14.27
C ARG A 241 -15.18 26.39 15.56
N MET A 242 -14.20 27.21 15.85
CA MET A 242 -14.25 28.12 17.01
C MET A 242 -14.62 29.52 16.57
N GLN A 243 -14.03 29.98 15.46
CA GLN A 243 -14.17 31.34 14.98
C GLN A 243 -14.23 31.34 13.44
N HIS A 244 -14.99 32.29 12.90
CA HIS A 244 -14.88 32.74 11.52
C HIS A 244 -14.51 34.21 11.54
N ASP A 245 -13.31 34.53 11.05
CA ASP A 245 -12.69 35.86 11.18
C ASP A 245 -12.59 36.27 12.66
N ALA A 246 -13.26 37.37 13.03
CA ALA A 246 -13.34 37.90 14.38
C ALA A 246 -14.60 37.47 15.16
N LYS A 247 -15.45 36.60 14.58
CA LYS A 247 -16.72 36.18 15.19
C LYS A 247 -16.65 34.76 15.70
N SER A 248 -17.15 34.55 16.92
CA SER A 248 -17.30 33.23 17.51
C SER A 248 -18.35 32.42 16.78
N ASP A 249 -18.07 31.14 16.51
CA ASP A 249 -19.08 30.20 16.05
C ASP A 249 -20.08 29.91 17.18
N THR A 250 -21.37 30.06 16.89
CA THR A 250 -22.43 29.99 17.92
C THR A 250 -22.60 28.61 18.55
N GLN A 251 -22.09 27.54 17.93
CA GLN A 251 -22.12 26.18 18.47
C GLN A 251 -20.78 25.71 19.02
N SER A 252 -19.69 26.47 18.86
CA SER A 252 -18.33 26.08 19.27
C SER A 252 -18.25 25.50 20.69
N ASN A 253 -18.69 26.26 21.71
CA ASN A 253 -18.63 25.85 23.11
C ASN A 253 -19.50 24.62 23.39
N ASN A 254 -20.70 24.55 22.81
CA ASN A 254 -21.60 23.40 22.94
C ASN A 254 -20.99 22.14 22.28
N ASN A 255 -20.48 22.26 21.06
CA ASN A 255 -19.84 21.17 20.34
C ASN A 255 -18.61 20.64 21.09
N VAL A 256 -17.76 21.52 21.64
CA VAL A 256 -16.61 21.12 22.46
C VAL A 256 -17.07 20.40 23.74
N ALA A 257 -18.05 20.96 24.46
CA ALA A 257 -18.57 20.37 25.69
C ALA A 257 -19.17 18.98 25.44
N GLN A 258 -19.92 18.80 24.36
CA GLN A 258 -20.54 17.53 24.01
C GLN A 258 -19.52 16.50 23.49
N ALA A 259 -18.54 16.92 22.69
CA ALA A 259 -17.44 16.03 22.30
C ALA A 259 -16.72 15.45 23.53
N LYS A 260 -16.43 16.30 24.53
CA LYS A 260 -15.88 15.86 25.82
C LYS A 260 -16.82 14.91 26.56
N LYS A 261 -18.10 15.28 26.72
CA LYS A 261 -19.12 14.47 27.42
C LYS A 261 -19.23 13.05 26.85
N TYR A 262 -19.19 12.90 25.54
CA TYR A 262 -19.33 11.59 24.88
C TYR A 262 -18.00 10.89 24.61
N GLY A 263 -16.86 11.49 24.98
CA GLY A 263 -15.53 10.92 24.80
C GLY A 263 -15.10 10.83 23.33
N ILE A 264 -15.59 11.74 22.48
CA ILE A 264 -15.17 11.87 21.09
C ILE A 264 -13.95 12.80 21.08
N ALA A 265 -12.82 12.32 20.57
CA ALA A 265 -11.66 13.18 20.38
C ALA A 265 -12.04 14.33 19.45
N PHE A 266 -11.54 15.53 19.73
CA PHE A 266 -11.83 16.70 18.92
C PHE A 266 -10.59 17.52 18.63
N ALA A 267 -10.60 18.24 17.53
CA ALA A 267 -9.66 19.30 17.19
C ALA A 267 -10.44 20.60 17.01
N GLN A 268 -9.75 21.72 16.86
CA GLN A 268 -10.38 23.03 16.68
C GLN A 268 -9.83 23.72 15.45
N TYR A 269 -10.67 24.46 14.73
CA TYR A 269 -10.22 25.29 13.61
C TYR A 269 -10.76 26.71 13.69
N LYS A 270 -10.04 27.62 13.04
CA LYS A 270 -10.43 29.02 12.84
C LYS A 270 -10.32 29.35 11.36
N VAL A 271 -11.39 29.87 10.77
CA VAL A 271 -11.35 30.53 9.46
C VAL A 271 -10.67 31.87 9.62
N VAL A 272 -9.62 32.12 8.85
CA VAL A 272 -8.81 33.34 8.93
C VAL A 272 -9.07 34.25 7.74
N ALA A 273 -8.86 35.55 7.94
CA ALA A 273 -9.03 36.53 6.87
C ALA A 273 -8.05 37.70 6.99
N PHE A 274 -6.78 37.39 7.30
CA PHE A 274 -5.75 38.40 7.43
C PHE A 274 -5.31 38.94 6.06
N GLY A 275 -5.14 40.26 5.96
CA GLY A 275 -4.59 40.93 4.77
C GLY A 275 -3.11 41.30 4.91
N SER A 276 -2.54 41.13 6.09
CA SER A 276 -1.14 41.49 6.38
C SER A 276 -0.50 40.56 7.40
N VAL A 277 0.83 40.64 7.51
CA VAL A 277 1.59 39.93 8.55
C VAL A 277 1.21 40.37 9.97
N ALA A 278 0.81 41.63 10.15
CA ALA A 278 0.37 42.14 11.44
C ALA A 278 -1.00 41.53 11.83
N ASP A 279 -1.94 41.50 10.87
CA ASP A 279 -3.26 40.90 11.08
C ASP A 279 -3.14 39.41 11.36
N ALA A 280 -2.28 38.70 10.62
CA ALA A 280 -2.03 37.28 10.83
C ALA A 280 -1.54 36.97 12.26
N LYS A 281 -0.69 37.83 12.84
CA LYS A 281 -0.27 37.70 14.24
C LYS A 281 -1.43 38.03 15.20
N LYS A 282 -2.19 39.08 14.91
CA LYS A 282 -3.33 39.48 15.75
C LYS A 282 -4.38 38.38 15.80
N GLU A 283 -4.77 37.81 14.67
CA GLU A 283 -5.75 36.73 14.62
C GLU A 283 -5.31 35.45 15.34
N ALA A 284 -4.01 35.16 15.32
CA ALA A 284 -3.45 34.05 16.11
C ALA A 284 -3.52 34.32 17.62
N ASP A 285 -3.28 35.56 18.06
CA ASP A 285 -3.46 35.96 19.46
C ASP A 285 -4.92 35.90 19.88
N ASP A 286 -5.83 36.40 19.04
CA ASP A 286 -7.27 36.42 19.27
C ASP A 286 -7.83 34.99 19.41
N PHE A 287 -7.39 34.06 18.54
CA PHE A 287 -7.77 32.66 18.63
C PHE A 287 -7.26 31.99 19.91
N ALA A 288 -6.02 32.30 20.30
CA ALA A 288 -5.41 31.72 21.50
C ALA A 288 -6.04 32.24 22.80
N LYS A 289 -6.31 33.54 22.87
CA LYS A 289 -6.81 34.22 24.09
C LYS A 289 -8.33 34.18 24.20
N GLY A 290 -9.03 34.03 23.07
CA GLY A 290 -10.49 34.03 22.97
C GLY A 290 -11.11 35.38 23.22
N SER A 291 -10.67 36.38 22.46
CA SER A 291 -11.16 37.76 22.51
C SER A 291 -12.67 37.89 22.23
N ASP A 292 -13.31 36.86 21.69
CA ASP A 292 -14.74 36.79 21.38
C ASP A 292 -15.53 35.82 22.29
N GLY A 293 -14.93 35.35 23.38
CA GLY A 293 -15.56 34.39 24.29
C GLY A 293 -15.35 32.91 23.91
N THR A 294 -14.64 32.62 22.82
CA THR A 294 -14.23 31.27 22.43
C THR A 294 -12.72 31.16 22.36
N LYS A 295 -12.11 30.16 23.00
CA LYS A 295 -10.65 30.01 23.03
C LYS A 295 -10.20 28.60 22.69
N MET A 296 -8.92 28.48 22.37
CA MET A 296 -8.23 27.20 22.26
C MET A 296 -8.47 26.36 23.52
N ASP A 297 -9.00 25.15 23.32
CA ASP A 297 -9.22 24.19 24.37
C ASP A 297 -7.99 23.29 24.53
N PRO A 298 -7.39 23.18 25.72
CA PRO A 298 -6.20 22.37 25.94
C PRO A 298 -6.47 20.86 25.85
N ALA A 299 -7.71 20.39 25.62
CA ALA A 299 -8.01 19.00 25.27
C ALA A 299 -8.04 18.75 23.75
N ALA A 300 -8.11 19.79 22.91
CA ALA A 300 -8.13 19.67 21.45
C ALA A 300 -6.87 18.95 20.92
N LYS A 301 -7.01 18.02 19.99
CA LYS A 301 -5.90 17.18 19.52
C LYS A 301 -4.89 17.92 18.65
N PHE A 302 -5.39 18.88 17.88
CA PHE A 302 -4.61 19.85 17.12
C PHE A 302 -5.45 21.12 16.93
N TYR A 303 -4.80 22.16 16.41
CA TYR A 303 -5.44 23.41 16.02
C TYR A 303 -5.20 23.63 14.53
N ALA A 304 -6.26 23.87 13.76
CA ALA A 304 -6.18 24.13 12.34
C ALA A 304 -6.41 25.62 12.03
N VAL A 305 -5.66 26.10 11.05
CA VAL A 305 -5.81 27.42 10.45
C VAL A 305 -6.47 27.19 9.12
N ASP A 306 -7.69 27.69 8.95
CA ASP A 306 -8.53 27.49 7.78
C ASP A 306 -8.42 28.73 6.89
N ASP A 307 -7.64 28.59 5.81
CA ASP A 307 -7.29 29.65 4.86
C ASP A 307 -7.79 29.27 3.45
N GLU A 308 -8.90 29.90 3.07
CA GLU A 308 -9.66 29.54 1.86
C GLU A 308 -9.91 30.72 0.92
N TYR A 309 -9.60 31.94 1.33
CA TYR A 309 -9.78 33.09 0.47
C TYR A 309 -8.76 34.17 0.76
N ARG A 310 -8.37 34.84 -0.32
CA ARG A 310 -7.39 35.90 -0.26
C ARG A 310 -8.08 37.24 -0.07
N GLN A 311 -7.90 37.84 1.10
CA GLN A 311 -8.17 39.26 1.30
C GLN A 311 -7.20 40.10 0.48
N GLN A 312 -7.51 41.37 0.22
CA GLN A 312 -6.55 42.29 -0.40
C GLN A 312 -5.31 42.36 0.50
N ALA A 313 -4.20 41.81 -0.01
CA ALA A 313 -3.03 41.54 0.82
C ALA A 313 -1.78 42.27 0.31
N ASN A 314 -0.96 42.76 1.24
CA ASN A 314 0.33 43.39 0.95
C ASN A 314 1.52 42.42 1.09
N ALA A 315 1.27 41.15 1.38
CA ALA A 315 2.26 40.09 1.53
C ALA A 315 1.83 38.81 0.79
N SER A 316 2.76 37.87 0.63
CA SER A 316 2.41 36.54 0.09
C SER A 316 1.67 35.72 1.14
N GLU A 317 0.76 34.85 0.67
CA GLU A 317 -0.03 33.96 1.53
C GLU A 317 0.87 33.14 2.47
N THR A 318 1.95 32.59 1.90
CA THR A 318 2.97 31.86 2.66
C THR A 318 3.58 32.70 3.79
N ALA A 319 3.85 33.99 3.57
CA ALA A 319 4.44 34.85 4.59
C ALA A 319 3.45 35.10 5.75
N MET A 320 2.18 35.35 5.43
CA MET A 320 1.13 35.59 6.42
C MET A 320 0.82 34.32 7.23
N LEU A 321 0.64 33.17 6.56
CA LEU A 321 0.48 31.88 7.21
C LEU A 321 1.66 31.50 8.13
N ASN A 322 2.89 31.77 7.69
CA ASN A 322 4.07 31.54 8.53
C ASN A 322 4.11 32.46 9.75
N ALA A 323 3.67 33.71 9.62
CA ALA A 323 3.55 34.64 10.74
C ALA A 323 2.49 34.17 11.75
N TYR A 324 1.31 33.79 11.25
CA TYR A 324 0.23 33.20 12.05
C TYR A 324 0.74 31.96 12.81
N TYR A 325 1.35 30.99 12.10
CA TYR A 325 1.90 29.77 12.72
C TYR A 325 2.89 30.10 13.84
N THR A 326 3.81 31.04 13.58
CA THR A 326 4.86 31.41 14.55
C THR A 326 4.25 32.04 15.79
N GLN A 327 3.22 32.87 15.62
CA GLN A 327 2.53 33.50 16.74
C GLN A 327 1.71 32.48 17.54
N LEU A 328 0.90 31.66 16.87
CA LEU A 328 0.08 30.64 17.54
C LEU A 328 0.93 29.61 18.28
N ARG A 329 2.11 29.26 17.74
CA ARG A 329 3.08 28.33 18.35
C ARG A 329 3.55 28.79 19.73
N LYS A 330 3.48 30.09 20.07
CA LYS A 330 3.82 30.59 21.42
C LYS A 330 2.85 30.06 22.50
N TYR A 331 1.62 29.73 22.12
CA TYR A 331 0.56 29.33 23.05
C TYR A 331 0.37 27.81 23.16
N THR A 332 0.97 27.01 22.26
CA THR A 332 0.76 25.57 22.26
C THR A 332 1.93 24.77 21.72
N LYS A 333 2.12 23.56 22.27
CA LYS A 333 3.02 22.53 21.74
C LYS A 333 2.31 21.50 20.85
N LYS A 334 0.99 21.59 20.71
CA LYS A 334 0.20 20.66 19.90
C LYS A 334 0.39 20.90 18.40
N PRO A 335 0.06 19.94 17.53
CA PRO A 335 0.12 20.17 16.10
C PRO A 335 -0.70 21.40 15.69
N ILE A 336 -0.11 22.25 14.84
CA ILE A 336 -0.81 23.34 14.15
C ILE A 336 -0.89 22.92 12.69
N VAL A 337 -2.09 22.78 12.16
CA VAL A 337 -2.40 22.20 10.85
C VAL A 337 -2.89 23.31 9.93
N LEU A 338 -2.45 23.33 8.67
CA LEU A 338 -3.07 24.19 7.66
C LEU A 338 -4.26 23.45 7.07
N PHE A 339 -5.43 24.08 7.05
CA PHE A 339 -6.53 23.72 6.19
C PHE A 339 -6.65 24.71 5.02
N THR A 340 -6.88 24.19 3.83
CA THR A 340 -7.15 24.93 2.60
C THR A 340 -7.62 23.96 1.51
N PHE A 341 -7.98 24.44 0.32
CA PHE A 341 -8.32 23.59 -0.82
C PHE A 341 -7.20 23.55 -1.89
N GLN A 342 -7.22 22.49 -2.69
CA GLN A 342 -6.12 22.17 -3.59
C GLN A 342 -5.77 23.31 -4.58
N SER A 343 -6.74 23.93 -5.24
CA SER A 343 -6.46 25.00 -6.20
C SER A 343 -5.86 26.22 -5.51
N TYR A 344 -6.31 26.59 -4.32
CA TYR A 344 -5.76 27.72 -3.56
C TYR A 344 -4.26 27.56 -3.27
N VAL A 345 -3.83 26.33 -2.93
CA VAL A 345 -2.40 26.00 -2.76
C VAL A 345 -1.61 26.26 -4.04
N LEU A 346 -2.16 25.88 -5.20
CA LEU A 346 -1.49 26.00 -6.49
C LEU A 346 -1.46 27.45 -6.96
N ASP A 347 -2.59 28.16 -6.88
CA ASP A 347 -2.78 29.52 -7.35
C ASP A 347 -1.94 30.52 -6.55
N ASN A 348 -1.88 30.34 -5.22
CA ASN A 348 -1.11 31.20 -4.32
C ASN A 348 0.29 30.65 -3.98
N LYS A 349 0.68 29.51 -4.59
CA LYS A 349 1.99 28.85 -4.39
C LYS A 349 2.31 28.66 -2.90
N ILE A 350 1.32 28.23 -2.12
CA ILE A 350 1.42 28.15 -0.66
C ILE A 350 2.45 27.11 -0.25
N ASN A 351 3.44 27.53 0.54
CA ASN A 351 4.38 26.64 1.21
C ASN A 351 4.02 26.49 2.68
N TYR A 352 3.52 25.31 3.05
CA TYR A 352 3.09 24.99 4.40
C TYR A 352 4.05 24.03 5.12
N SER A 353 5.31 23.94 4.68
CA SER A 353 6.34 23.09 5.32
C SER A 353 6.59 23.43 6.79
N LYS A 354 6.27 24.65 7.24
CA LYS A 354 6.38 25.07 8.64
C LYS A 354 5.29 24.47 9.53
N PHE A 355 4.13 24.13 8.95
CA PHE A 355 3.01 23.56 9.69
C PHE A 355 3.32 22.14 10.15
N SER A 356 2.63 21.74 11.22
CA SER A 356 2.70 20.37 11.71
C SER A 356 2.07 19.36 10.75
N GLY A 357 1.23 19.80 9.82
CA GLY A 357 0.70 19.01 8.72
C GLY A 357 -0.33 19.80 7.90
N ALA A 358 -0.87 19.16 6.87
CA ALA A 358 -1.87 19.78 5.99
C ALA A 358 -3.15 18.94 5.89
N TRP A 359 -4.27 19.65 5.95
CA TRP A 359 -5.62 19.16 5.74
C TRP A 359 -6.15 19.82 4.46
N ILE A 360 -6.28 19.06 3.38
CA ILE A 360 -6.58 19.63 2.05
C ILE A 360 -7.96 19.19 1.58
N ALA A 361 -8.78 20.13 1.12
CA ALA A 361 -10.05 19.85 0.48
C ALA A 361 -9.90 19.61 -1.04
N ASN A 362 -10.60 18.57 -1.53
CA ASN A 362 -10.88 18.33 -2.95
C ASN A 362 -12.03 17.34 -3.08
N TYR A 363 -13.16 17.78 -3.62
CA TYR A 363 -14.41 17.00 -3.68
C TYR A 363 -14.63 16.30 -5.03
N SER A 364 -13.66 16.34 -5.93
CA SER A 364 -13.75 15.70 -7.25
C SER A 364 -13.92 14.18 -7.11
N ALA A 365 -14.82 13.57 -7.89
CA ALA A 365 -15.11 12.13 -7.81
C ALA A 365 -13.89 11.20 -8.00
N ASN A 366 -12.86 11.67 -8.73
CA ASN A 366 -11.60 10.97 -8.95
C ASN A 366 -10.39 11.81 -8.50
N ALA A 367 -10.55 12.58 -7.41
CA ALA A 367 -9.52 13.47 -6.92
C ALA A 367 -8.17 12.74 -6.72
N THR A 368 -7.13 13.29 -7.32
CA THR A 368 -5.74 12.99 -6.98
C THR A 368 -5.17 14.27 -6.39
N LEU A 369 -4.81 14.24 -5.11
CA LEU A 369 -4.31 15.42 -4.43
C LEU A 369 -2.98 15.88 -5.03
N GLN A 370 -2.97 17.12 -5.52
CA GLN A 370 -1.81 17.77 -6.13
C GLN A 370 -1.47 19.05 -5.38
N THR A 371 -0.35 19.04 -4.67
CA THR A 371 0.06 20.11 -3.77
C THR A 371 1.54 20.47 -3.96
N ASN A 372 2.01 20.53 -5.22
CA ASN A 372 3.41 20.80 -5.58
C ASN A 372 4.42 19.90 -4.84
N GLY A 373 4.07 18.63 -4.62
CA GLY A 373 4.90 17.65 -3.92
C GLY A 373 4.90 17.76 -2.40
N GLN A 374 4.19 18.74 -1.81
CA GLN A 374 4.05 18.84 -0.37
C GLN A 374 3.10 17.75 0.19
N PRO A 375 3.38 17.19 1.37
CA PRO A 375 2.60 16.10 1.92
C PRO A 375 1.21 16.55 2.38
N VAL A 376 0.20 15.71 2.12
CA VAL A 376 -1.13 15.87 2.70
C VAL A 376 -1.33 14.83 3.80
N ASP A 377 -1.85 15.27 4.94
CA ASP A 377 -2.02 14.44 6.14
C ASP A 377 -3.49 14.08 6.39
N LEU A 378 -4.41 15.01 6.11
CA LEU A 378 -5.85 14.82 6.07
C LEU A 378 -6.40 15.28 4.71
N TRP A 379 -7.36 14.53 4.15
CA TRP A 379 -8.06 14.93 2.93
C TRP A 379 -9.54 15.06 3.22
N GLN A 380 -10.09 16.29 3.12
CA GLN A 380 -11.53 16.51 3.11
C GLN A 380 -12.05 16.18 1.72
N PHE A 381 -12.77 15.06 1.62
CA PHE A 381 -13.16 14.48 0.34
C PHE A 381 -14.64 14.70 0.01
N SER A 382 -15.43 15.19 0.96
CA SER A 382 -16.87 15.36 0.82
C SER A 382 -17.35 16.49 1.73
N GLU A 383 -18.21 17.35 1.18
CA GLU A 383 -18.96 18.40 1.88
C GLU A 383 -20.44 18.02 2.14
N SER A 384 -20.82 16.81 1.72
CA SER A 384 -22.23 16.42 1.55
C SER A 384 -22.57 15.06 2.15
N SER A 385 -21.73 14.60 3.08
CA SER A 385 -21.96 13.34 3.78
C SER A 385 -23.17 13.44 4.70
N THR A 386 -23.89 12.32 4.82
CA THR A 386 -24.97 12.15 5.80
C THR A 386 -24.51 11.19 6.89
N LEU A 387 -24.75 11.58 8.14
CA LEU A 387 -24.36 10.84 9.32
C LEU A 387 -25.49 10.87 10.35
N GLY A 388 -25.83 9.70 10.92
CA GLY A 388 -26.84 9.63 11.97
C GLY A 388 -26.44 10.50 13.15
N GLY A 389 -27.34 11.37 13.59
CA GLY A 389 -27.10 12.33 14.66
C GLY A 389 -26.64 13.73 14.20
N VAL A 390 -26.37 13.93 12.91
CA VAL A 390 -26.21 15.29 12.33
C VAL A 390 -27.43 15.57 11.47
N PRO A 391 -28.21 16.63 11.75
CA PRO A 391 -29.46 16.91 11.04
C PRO A 391 -29.23 17.45 9.62
N THR A 392 -28.04 17.99 9.33
CA THR A 392 -27.67 18.57 8.04
C THR A 392 -26.57 17.75 7.36
N LYS A 393 -26.04 18.26 6.24
CA LYS A 393 -24.84 17.73 5.62
C LYS A 393 -23.62 18.04 6.48
N VAL A 394 -22.65 17.13 6.44
CA VAL A 394 -21.41 17.25 7.19
C VAL A 394 -20.23 16.93 6.30
N ASP A 395 -19.15 17.64 6.54
CA ASP A 395 -17.90 17.47 5.84
C ASP A 395 -17.17 16.25 6.41
N GLU A 396 -16.53 15.49 5.52
CA GLU A 396 -15.82 14.28 5.91
C GLU A 396 -14.40 14.24 5.37
N SER A 397 -13.50 13.83 6.26
CA SER A 397 -12.08 13.69 5.98
C SER A 397 -11.55 12.27 6.14
N VAL A 398 -10.45 11.97 5.46
CA VAL A 398 -9.70 10.70 5.61
C VAL A 398 -8.24 10.95 5.95
N LEU A 399 -7.66 10.00 6.69
CA LEU A 399 -6.22 9.97 6.96
C LEU A 399 -5.42 9.61 5.72
N MET A 400 -4.47 10.49 5.39
CA MET A 400 -3.53 10.32 4.28
C MET A 400 -2.14 9.91 4.77
N SER A 401 -1.81 10.16 6.04
CA SER A 401 -0.52 9.81 6.64
C SER A 401 -0.64 9.14 8.02
N ASN A 402 0.38 8.35 8.39
CA ASN A 402 0.49 7.83 9.75
C ASN A 402 0.79 8.94 10.77
N LYS A 403 1.36 10.06 10.32
CA LYS A 403 1.70 11.23 11.15
C LYS A 403 0.42 11.86 11.72
N ALA A 404 -0.59 12.12 10.89
CA ALA A 404 -1.89 12.61 11.38
C ALA A 404 -2.56 11.65 12.36
N ASN A 405 -2.43 10.35 12.14
CA ASN A 405 -3.01 9.36 13.07
C ASN A 405 -2.37 9.39 14.47
N GLN A 406 -1.21 10.04 14.66
CA GLN A 406 -0.58 10.20 15.98
C GLN A 406 -1.09 11.44 16.73
N TRP A 407 -1.82 12.34 16.06
CA TRP A 407 -2.32 13.56 16.71
C TRP A 407 -3.50 13.28 17.66
N PHE A 408 -4.28 12.21 17.44
CA PHE A 408 -5.55 11.97 18.14
C PHE A 408 -5.82 10.53 18.57
#